data_AF-A0A8S3EFP4-F1
#
_entry.id   AF-A0A8S3EFP4-F1
#
_cell.length_a   1.000
_cell.length_b   1.000
_cell.length_c   1.000
_cell.angle_alpha   90.00
_cell.angle_beta   90.00
_cell.angle_gamma   90.00
#
_symmetry.space_group_name_H-M   'P 1'
#
loop_
_entity.id
_entity.type
_entity.pdbx_description
1 polymer ?
#
loop_
_entity_poly.entity_id
_entity_poly.type
_entity_poly.pdbx_seq_one_letter_code
_entity_poly.pdbx_strand_id
1 'polypeptide(L)'
;PPSIASSIGDLSMITTDNVTIWTVDDVANWLATINLHKYIDHFKNNEIDGNTLLNFDGEMENEMVPVGRDRLAFRQALKRLR
;
A
#
# COMPACT_ATOMS: atom_id res chain seq x y z
N PRO A 1 -39.35 -6.94 -3.53
CA PRO A 1 -38.17 -7.02 -4.43
C PRO A 1 -36.90 -7.34 -3.63
N PRO A 2 -36.12 -8.37 -4.03
CA PRO A 2 -35.06 -8.95 -3.20
C PRO A 2 -33.70 -8.24 -3.36
N SER A 3 -32.82 -8.54 -2.38
CA SER A 3 -31.39 -8.21 -2.25
C SER A 3 -31.06 -6.77 -1.80
N ILE A 4 -31.26 -6.45 -0.52
CA ILE A 4 -30.34 -6.75 0.62
C ILE A 4 -28.99 -6.07 0.42
N ALA A 5 -28.79 -4.99 1.18
CA ALA A 5 -27.51 -4.47 1.60
C ALA A 5 -26.48 -5.59 1.84
N SER A 6 -25.49 -5.74 0.96
CA SER A 6 -24.32 -6.59 1.16
C SER A 6 -23.27 -6.31 0.09
N SER A 7 -22.44 -5.28 0.30
CA SER A 7 -21.09 -5.17 -0.31
C SER A 7 -20.25 -4.04 0.30
N ILE A 8 -20.78 -3.24 1.22
CA ILE A 8 -19.95 -2.37 2.08
C ILE A 8 -19.50 -3.19 3.29
N GLY A 9 -18.71 -4.24 3.02
CA GLY A 9 -18.35 -5.26 4.01
C GLY A 9 -16.86 -5.52 4.18
N ASP A 10 -15.97 -4.86 3.42
CA ASP A 10 -14.56 -5.31 3.37
C ASP A 10 -13.52 -4.18 3.42
N LEU A 11 -13.87 -3.02 3.98
CA LEU A 11 -12.88 -1.94 4.21
C LEU A 11 -12.31 -1.93 5.63
N SER A 12 -12.71 -2.88 6.49
CA SER A 12 -12.35 -2.90 7.92
C SER A 12 -11.33 -3.97 8.33
N MET A 13 -10.68 -4.67 7.39
CA MET A 13 -9.70 -5.72 7.72
C MET A 13 -8.35 -5.55 7.00
N ILE A 14 -7.83 -4.31 6.93
CA ILE A 14 -6.37 -4.15 6.81
C ILE A 14 -5.79 -4.30 8.22
N THR A 15 -5.77 -5.53 8.73
CA THR A 15 -4.93 -5.92 9.87
C THR A 15 -3.51 -6.18 9.37
N THR A 16 -2.49 -5.97 10.20
CA THR A 16 -1.07 -6.17 9.87
C THR A 16 -0.78 -7.57 9.28
N ASP A 17 -1.49 -8.60 9.74
CA ASP A 17 -1.44 -9.97 9.20
C ASP A 17 -1.88 -10.09 7.73
N ASN A 18 -2.64 -9.12 7.21
CA ASN A 18 -3.12 -9.11 5.84
C ASN A 18 -2.06 -8.55 4.88
N VAL A 19 -1.13 -7.70 5.37
CA VAL A 19 -0.18 -7.03 4.49
C VAL A 19 0.89 -7.98 3.99
N THR A 20 1.32 -8.98 4.77
CA THR A 20 2.33 -9.96 4.33
C THR A 20 1.88 -10.81 3.14
N ILE A 21 0.56 -10.94 2.90
CA ILE A 21 0.00 -11.66 1.74
C ILE A 21 -0.36 -10.75 0.57
N TRP A 22 -0.13 -9.44 0.69
CA TRP A 22 -0.41 -8.51 -0.39
C TRP A 22 0.47 -8.80 -1.60
N THR A 23 -0.18 -8.92 -2.75
CA THR A 23 0.48 -8.98 -4.04
C THR A 23 0.95 -7.58 -4.45
N VAL A 24 1.76 -7.53 -5.51
CA VAL A 24 2.17 -6.28 -6.15
C VAL A 24 0.96 -5.41 -6.56
N ASP A 25 -0.17 -6.04 -6.94
CA ASP A 25 -1.38 -5.29 -7.31
C ASP A 25 -2.11 -4.73 -6.08
N ASP A 26 -2.10 -5.45 -4.95
CA ASP A 26 -2.62 -4.95 -3.68
C ASP A 26 -1.82 -3.76 -3.17
N VAL A 27 -0.48 -3.81 -3.28
CA VAL A 27 0.40 -2.67 -2.97
C VAL A 27 0.11 -1.48 -3.88
N ALA A 28 -0.11 -1.73 -5.18
CA ALA A 28 -0.49 -0.67 -6.12
C ALA A 28 -1.84 -0.03 -5.76
N ASN A 29 -2.84 -0.83 -5.40
CA ASN A 29 -4.13 -0.32 -4.94
C ASN A 29 -3.98 0.48 -3.65
N TRP A 30 -3.19 -0.01 -2.70
CA TRP A 30 -2.89 0.73 -1.47
C TRP A 30 -2.21 2.08 -1.77
N LEU A 31 -1.21 2.14 -2.67
CA LEU A 31 -0.59 3.39 -3.10
C LEU A 31 -1.61 4.38 -3.66
N ALA A 32 -2.60 3.90 -4.42
CA ALA A 32 -3.70 4.74 -4.90
C ALA A 32 -4.53 5.32 -3.75
N THR A 33 -4.84 4.53 -2.71
CA THR A 33 -5.63 5.01 -1.55
C THR A 33 -4.94 6.11 -0.74
N ILE A 34 -3.60 6.16 -0.76
CA ILE A 34 -2.80 7.20 -0.08
C ILE A 34 -2.34 8.32 -1.01
N ASN A 35 -2.96 8.41 -2.19
CA ASN A 35 -2.70 9.43 -3.21
C ASN A 35 -1.27 9.42 -3.78
N LEU A 36 -0.64 8.24 -3.79
CA LEU A 36 0.69 7.96 -4.33
C LEU A 36 0.65 7.15 -5.64
N HIS A 37 -0.47 7.22 -6.36
CA HIS A 37 -0.70 6.46 -7.61
C HIS A 37 0.40 6.66 -8.67
N LYS A 38 1.05 7.82 -8.71
CA LYS A 38 2.19 8.12 -9.60
C LYS A 38 3.42 7.22 -9.39
N TYR A 39 3.51 6.53 -8.26
CA TYR A 39 4.59 5.58 -7.96
C TYR A 39 4.17 4.13 -8.24
N ILE A 40 2.93 3.86 -8.68
CA ILE A 40 2.44 2.50 -8.94
C ILE A 40 3.34 1.78 -9.94
N ASP A 41 3.60 2.37 -11.12
CA ASP A 41 4.46 1.73 -12.11
C ASP A 41 5.87 1.47 -11.57
N HIS A 42 6.37 2.36 -10.71
CA HIS A 42 7.68 2.18 -10.08
C HIS A 42 7.68 1.00 -9.10
N PHE A 43 6.65 0.84 -8.28
CA PHE A 43 6.49 -0.29 -7.37
C PHE A 43 6.21 -1.59 -8.12
N LYS A 44 5.44 -1.56 -9.21
CA LYS A 44 5.17 -2.72 -10.07
C LYS A 44 6.43 -3.21 -10.78
N ASN A 45 7.21 -2.30 -11.36
CA ASN A 45 8.44 -2.66 -12.08
C ASN A 45 9.55 -3.22 -11.17
N ASN A 46 9.53 -2.85 -9.88
CA ASN A 46 10.45 -3.39 -8.88
C ASN A 46 9.83 -4.56 -8.09
N GLU A 47 8.67 -5.07 -8.53
CA GLU A 47 7.98 -6.23 -7.94
C GLU A 47 7.74 -6.11 -6.43
N ILE A 48 7.40 -4.91 -5.95
CA ILE A 48 7.19 -4.64 -4.53
C ILE A 48 5.86 -5.24 -4.07
N ASP A 49 5.95 -6.38 -3.39
CA ASP A 49 4.85 -7.04 -2.69
C ASP A 49 4.75 -6.58 -1.23
N GLY A 50 3.75 -7.07 -0.52
CA GLY A 50 3.48 -6.70 0.87
C GLY A 50 4.56 -7.08 1.88
N ASN A 51 5.23 -8.21 1.69
CA ASN A 51 6.34 -8.62 2.56
C ASN A 51 7.53 -7.67 2.37
N THR A 52 7.85 -7.35 1.11
CA THR A 52 8.87 -6.37 0.78
C THR A 52 8.50 -4.99 1.35
N LEU A 53 7.24 -4.55 1.16
CA LEU A 53 6.71 -3.28 1.68
C LEU A 53 6.90 -3.15 3.20
N LEU A 54 6.57 -4.19 3.97
CA LEU A 54 6.75 -4.21 5.42
C LEU A 54 8.21 -4.13 5.85
N ASN A 55 9.15 -4.52 5.00
CA ASN A 55 10.58 -4.48 5.26
C ASN A 55 11.28 -3.25 4.66
N PHE A 56 10.55 -2.20 4.27
CA PHE A 56 11.16 -0.95 3.78
C PHE A 56 11.99 -0.27 4.89
N ASP A 57 13.25 -0.04 4.55
CA ASP A 57 14.18 0.82 5.27
C ASP A 57 14.29 2.21 4.61
N GLY A 58 14.97 3.14 5.30
CA GLY A 58 15.09 4.53 4.86
C GLY A 58 15.74 4.70 3.48
N GLU A 59 16.68 3.82 3.10
CA GLU A 59 17.34 3.87 1.79
C GLU A 59 16.39 3.45 0.66
N MET A 60 15.70 2.32 0.83
CA MET A 60 14.73 1.83 -0.14
C MET A 60 13.55 2.79 -0.32
N GLU A 61 13.11 3.45 0.75
CA GLU A 61 12.10 4.51 0.67
C GLU A 61 12.55 5.68 -0.23
N ASN A 62 13.83 6.08 -0.17
CA ASN A 62 14.36 7.18 -0.99
C ASN A 62 14.42 6.83 -2.47
N GLU A 63 14.75 5.58 -2.78
CA GLU A 63 14.78 5.07 -4.15
C GLU A 63 13.36 4.99 -4.71
N MET A 64 12.46 4.36 -3.95
CA MET A 64 11.10 4.08 -4.40
C MET A 64 10.19 5.32 -4.42
N VAL A 65 10.42 6.27 -3.51
CA VAL A 65 9.66 7.51 -3.35
C VAL A 65 10.63 8.70 -3.27
N PRO A 66 11.21 9.17 -4.39
CA PRO A 66 12.29 10.16 -4.38
C PRO A 66 11.84 11.55 -3.92
N VAL A 67 10.55 11.87 -4.02
CA VAL A 67 10.04 13.19 -3.67
C VAL A 67 9.82 13.31 -2.16
N GLY A 68 10.55 14.25 -1.54
CA GLY A 68 10.58 14.43 -0.09
C GLY A 68 9.24 14.59 0.62
N ARG A 69 8.29 15.30 0.01
CA ARG A 69 6.94 15.49 0.57
C ARG A 69 6.10 14.21 0.54
N ASP A 70 6.31 13.38 -0.48
CA ASP A 70 5.56 12.14 -0.68
C ASP A 70 6.09 11.05 0.26
N ARG A 71 7.40 11.05 0.56
CA ARG A 71 8.02 10.20 1.59
C ARG A 71 7.35 10.33 2.95
N LEU A 72 6.95 11.54 3.34
CA LEU A 72 6.27 11.76 4.63
C LEU A 72 4.91 11.06 4.66
N ALA A 73 4.11 11.21 3.60
CA ALA A 73 2.81 10.54 3.46
C ALA A 73 2.98 9.02 3.43
N PHE A 74 3.93 8.53 2.64
CA PHE A 74 4.27 7.11 2.55
C PHE A 74 4.66 6.53 3.91
N ARG A 75 5.59 7.16 4.64
CA ARG A 75 6.03 6.70 5.96
C ARG A 75 4.91 6.71 7.00
N GLN A 76 4.06 7.73 6.98
CA GLN A 76 2.90 7.78 7.87
C GLN A 76 1.90 6.66 7.55
N ALA A 77 1.68 6.36 6.27
CA ALA A 77 0.83 5.27 5.85
C ALA A 77 1.44 3.90 6.20
N LEU A 78 2.74 3.71 5.97
CA LEU A 78 3.46 2.47 6.29
C LEU A 78 3.42 2.16 7.79
N LYS A 79 3.50 3.19 8.64
CA LYS A 79 3.33 3.04 10.10
C LYS A 79 1.93 2.59 10.51
N ARG A 80 0.90 2.81 9.69
CA ARG A 80 -0.47 2.34 9.96
C ARG A 80 -0.67 0.88 9.56
N LEU A 81 0.21 0.35 8.71
CA LEU A 81 0.22 -1.05 8.30
C LEU A 81 0.96 -1.97 9.29
N ARG A 82 1.69 -1.39 10.26
CA ARG A 82 2.50 -2.09 11.26
C ARG A 82 1.86 -2.02 12.63
#